data_AF-A0A917HWJ8-F1
#
_entry.id   AF-A0A917HWJ8-F1
#
_cell.length_a   1.000
_cell.length_b   1.000
_cell.length_c   1.000
_cell.angle_alpha   90.00
_cell.angle_beta   90.00
_cell.angle_gamma   90.00
#
_symmetry.space_group_name_H-M   'P 1'
#
loop_
_entity.id
_entity.type
_entity.pdbx_description
1 polymer ?
#
loop_
_entity_poly.entity_id
_entity_poly.type
_entity_poly.pdbx_seq_one_letter_code
_entity_poly.pdbx_strand_id
1 'polypeptide(L)'
;MYNPFVPFTDAVFRQILKEGTYLFVIQRFNWPLVEPGKGFMVTAYQDTGGAYAHASQLHANEGKLLDARTQLEKIQPLVAKGSGYRLFLGKFKEDNWKSRMMKLYRDKIIAYLRFRTPFKARDTIDITFWLEHGRVQATITNGERSLTVPAADLIS
;
A
#
# COMPACT_ATOMS: atom_id res chain seq x y z
N MET A 1 -7.89 -7.58 13.16
CA MET A 1 -7.87 -6.68 11.98
C MET A 1 -7.23 -7.40 10.80
N TYR A 2 -7.32 -6.85 9.58
CA TYR A 2 -6.92 -7.54 8.34
C TYR A 2 -5.91 -6.71 7.55
N ASN A 3 -4.86 -7.35 7.06
CA ASN A 3 -3.89 -6.77 6.13
C ASN A 3 -3.98 -7.51 4.78
N PRO A 4 -4.30 -6.82 3.66
CA PRO A 4 -4.50 -7.45 2.35
C PRO A 4 -3.20 -7.74 1.59
N PHE A 5 -2.04 -7.37 2.11
CA PHE A 5 -0.79 -7.41 1.37
C PHE A 5 -0.01 -8.70 1.58
N VAL A 6 0.74 -9.08 0.54
CA VAL A 6 1.67 -10.20 0.58
C VAL A 6 2.93 -9.77 1.37
N PRO A 7 3.36 -10.53 2.39
CA PRO A 7 4.62 -10.27 3.06
C PRO A 7 5.80 -10.35 2.10
N PHE A 8 6.69 -9.35 2.13
CA PHE A 8 7.89 -9.31 1.32
C PHE A 8 9.07 -9.87 2.12
N THR A 9 9.37 -11.15 1.89
CA THR A 9 10.43 -11.90 2.59
C THR A 9 11.68 -12.03 1.73
N ASP A 10 12.81 -12.45 2.31
CA ASP A 10 14.03 -12.77 1.56
C ASP A 10 13.78 -13.78 0.41
N ALA A 11 12.91 -14.77 0.62
CA ALA A 11 12.54 -15.73 -0.41
C ALA A 11 11.82 -15.06 -1.60
N VAL A 12 10.86 -14.17 -1.31
CA VAL A 12 10.14 -13.40 -2.34
C VAL A 12 11.11 -12.46 -3.07
N PHE A 13 11.98 -11.78 -2.33
CA PHE A 13 12.99 -10.90 -2.91
C PHE A 13 13.91 -11.66 -3.89
N ARG A 14 14.48 -12.79 -3.47
CA ARG A 14 15.32 -13.63 -4.33
C ARG A 14 14.60 -14.15 -5.56
N GLN A 15 13.31 -14.47 -5.43
CA GLN A 15 12.50 -14.92 -6.56
C GLN A 15 12.34 -13.81 -7.61
N ILE A 16 12.03 -12.59 -7.18
CA ILE A 16 11.88 -11.42 -8.07
C ILE A 16 13.21 -11.10 -8.80
N LEU A 17 14.35 -11.24 -8.12
CA LEU A 17 15.66 -11.09 -8.75
C LEU A 17 15.92 -12.14 -9.83
N LYS A 18 15.56 -13.41 -9.59
CA LYS A 18 15.67 -14.49 -10.58
C LYS A 18 14.81 -14.25 -11.81
N GLU A 19 13.68 -13.58 -11.64
CA GLU A 19 12.79 -13.15 -12.72
C GLU A 19 13.29 -11.91 -13.48
N GLY A 20 14.50 -11.42 -13.16
CA GLY A 20 15.14 -10.30 -13.85
C GLY A 20 14.63 -8.92 -13.44
N THR A 21 13.94 -8.81 -12.30
CA THR A 21 13.40 -7.55 -11.81
C THR A 21 14.30 -6.99 -10.70
N TYR A 22 14.91 -5.83 -10.96
CA TYR A 22 15.97 -5.29 -10.08
C TYR A 22 15.65 -3.91 -9.50
N LEU A 23 14.62 -3.22 -9.99
CA LEU A 23 14.25 -1.89 -9.52
C LEU A 23 13.15 -2.00 -8.47
N PHE A 24 13.40 -1.44 -7.29
CA PHE A 24 12.49 -1.50 -6.16
C PHE A 24 12.23 -0.10 -5.63
N VAL A 25 10.96 0.29 -5.57
CA VAL A 25 10.54 1.44 -4.78
C VAL A 25 10.15 0.93 -3.40
N ILE A 26 10.87 1.37 -2.37
CA ILE A 26 10.59 1.07 -0.97
C ILE A 26 10.11 2.35 -0.29
N GLN A 27 8.87 2.33 0.22
CA GLN A 27 8.25 3.48 0.87
C GLN A 27 7.60 3.10 2.19
N ARG A 28 7.42 4.08 3.07
CA ARG A 28 6.70 3.91 4.33
C ARG A 28 5.28 3.45 4.05
N PHE A 29 4.79 2.57 4.90
CA PHE A 29 3.46 2.00 4.80
C PHE A 29 2.77 2.01 6.16
N ASN A 30 1.64 2.70 6.21
CA ASN A 30 0.80 2.78 7.40
C ASN A 30 -0.46 1.94 7.19
N TRP A 31 -0.75 1.07 8.16
CA TRP A 31 -1.93 0.23 8.17
C TRP A 31 -2.31 -0.12 9.61
N PRO A 32 -3.59 -0.33 9.95
CA PRO A 32 -4.02 -0.53 11.34
C PRO A 32 -3.35 -1.67 12.14
N LEU A 33 -2.67 -2.61 11.48
CA LEU A 33 -1.94 -3.73 12.11
C LEU A 33 -0.42 -3.60 12.06
N VAL A 34 0.06 -2.49 11.54
CA VAL A 34 1.47 -2.23 11.32
C VAL A 34 1.84 -1.07 12.22
N GLU A 35 2.78 -1.34 13.13
CA GLU A 35 3.26 -0.32 14.06
C GLU A 35 3.79 0.89 13.28
N PRO A 36 3.43 2.12 13.69
CA PRO A 36 3.89 3.34 13.03
C PRO A 36 5.42 3.34 12.84
N GLY A 37 5.87 3.64 11.62
CA GLY A 37 7.30 3.69 11.29
C GLY A 37 8.00 2.32 11.15
N LYS A 38 7.29 1.20 11.35
CA LYS A 38 7.83 -0.16 11.15
C LYS A 38 7.39 -0.80 9.83
N GLY A 39 6.41 -0.21 9.15
CA GLY A 39 5.84 -0.71 7.91
C GLY A 39 6.46 -0.13 6.66
N PHE A 40 6.74 -0.98 5.67
CA PHE A 40 7.17 -0.56 4.34
C PHE A 40 6.42 -1.30 3.23
N MET A 41 6.09 -0.58 2.17
CA MET A 41 5.60 -1.13 0.91
C MET A 41 6.78 -1.22 -0.06
N VAL A 42 6.86 -2.33 -0.79
CA VAL A 42 7.85 -2.60 -1.81
C VAL A 42 7.13 -2.84 -3.12
N THR A 43 7.40 -1.99 -4.11
CA THR A 43 6.93 -2.20 -5.48
C THR A 43 8.12 -2.48 -6.38
N ALA A 44 8.10 -3.63 -7.06
CA ALA A 44 9.12 -4.04 -7.99
C ALA A 44 8.74 -3.64 -9.42
N TYR A 45 9.71 -3.14 -10.18
CA TYR A 45 9.53 -2.65 -11.55
C TYR A 45 10.50 -3.33 -12.51
N GLN A 46 9.97 -3.79 -13.65
CA GLN A 46 10.77 -4.32 -14.75
C GLN A 46 11.33 -3.19 -15.62
N ASP A 47 10.61 -2.07 -15.72
CA ASP A 47 10.97 -0.93 -16.52
C ASP A 47 11.43 0.26 -15.66
N THR A 48 12.37 1.02 -16.19
CA THR A 48 12.90 2.22 -15.51
C THR A 48 11.85 3.32 -15.42
N GLY A 49 11.06 3.53 -16.49
CA GLY A 49 10.07 4.60 -16.58
C GLY A 49 9.06 4.58 -15.42
N GLY A 50 8.43 3.43 -15.18
CA GLY A 50 7.48 3.21 -14.10
C GLY A 50 8.12 3.33 -12.72
N ALA A 51 9.36 2.87 -12.57
CA ALA A 51 10.10 3.00 -11.31
C ALA A 51 10.36 4.47 -10.95
N TYR A 52 10.83 5.26 -11.91
CA TYR A 52 11.08 6.70 -11.73
C TYR A 52 9.77 7.49 -11.60
N ALA A 53 8.73 7.15 -12.36
CA ALA A 53 7.42 7.77 -12.25
C ALA A 53 6.81 7.55 -10.86
N HIS A 54 6.95 6.36 -10.29
CA HIS A 54 6.55 6.12 -8.90
C HIS A 54 7.42 6.92 -7.93
N ALA A 55 8.75 6.85 -8.07
CA ALA A 55 9.67 7.54 -7.18
C ALA A 55 9.45 9.07 -7.13
N SER A 56 9.03 9.69 -8.24
CA SER A 56 8.73 11.12 -8.30
C SER A 56 7.46 11.52 -7.54
N GLN A 57 6.58 10.56 -7.24
CA GLN A 57 5.39 10.78 -6.40
C GLN A 57 5.70 10.69 -4.90
N LEU A 58 6.94 10.43 -4.50
CA LEU A 58 7.32 10.30 -3.09
C LEU A 58 7.64 11.66 -2.48
N HIS A 59 7.13 11.91 -1.29
CA HIS A 59 7.56 13.03 -0.47
C HIS A 59 8.96 12.78 0.13
N ALA A 60 9.59 13.86 0.59
CA ALA A 60 10.84 13.76 1.34
C ALA A 60 10.68 12.80 2.54
N ASN A 61 11.62 11.86 2.67
CA ASN A 61 11.62 10.81 3.71
C ASN A 61 10.46 9.80 3.65
N GLU A 62 9.66 9.78 2.59
CA GLU A 62 8.60 8.79 2.41
C GLU A 62 9.15 7.46 1.90
N GLY A 63 10.14 7.50 1.00
CA GLY A 63 10.70 6.30 0.40
C GLY A 63 11.87 6.60 -0.53
N LYS A 64 12.29 5.57 -1.26
CA LYS A 64 13.37 5.66 -2.25
C LYS A 64 13.27 4.57 -3.30
N LEU A 65 13.73 4.89 -4.50
CA LEU A 65 14.06 3.91 -5.54
C LEU A 65 15.44 3.33 -5.26
N LEU A 66 15.55 2.00 -5.34
CA LEU A 66 16.80 1.26 -5.22
C LEU A 66 16.97 0.30 -6.40
N ASP A 67 18.21 0.18 -6.86
CA ASP A 67 18.59 -0.83 -7.85
C ASP A 67 19.37 -1.96 -7.16
N ALA A 68 18.78 -3.16 -7.12
CA ALA A 68 19.39 -4.31 -6.46
C ALA A 68 20.70 -4.78 -7.12
N ARG A 69 21.00 -4.37 -8.35
CA ARG A 69 22.27 -4.69 -9.03
C ARG A 69 23.46 -3.96 -8.41
N THR A 70 23.23 -2.76 -7.89
CA THR A 70 24.29 -1.88 -7.35
C THR A 70 24.11 -1.53 -5.88
N GLN A 71 22.94 -1.84 -5.30
CA GLN A 71 22.56 -1.44 -3.95
C GLN A 71 21.95 -2.59 -3.14
N LEU A 72 22.36 -3.83 -3.45
CA LEU A 72 21.86 -5.03 -2.78
C LEU A 72 22.04 -4.95 -1.25
N GLU A 73 23.17 -4.41 -0.81
CA GLU A 73 23.55 -4.22 0.58
C GLU A 73 22.60 -3.29 1.34
N LYS A 74 21.84 -2.43 0.65
CA LYS A 74 20.82 -1.56 1.25
C LYS A 74 19.45 -2.24 1.39
N ILE A 75 19.17 -3.25 0.58
CA ILE A 75 17.88 -3.96 0.55
C ILE A 75 17.92 -5.18 1.47
N GLN A 76 19.02 -5.92 1.45
CA GLN A 76 19.16 -7.20 2.14
C GLN A 76 18.90 -7.12 3.65
N PRO A 77 19.36 -6.09 4.40
CA PRO A 77 19.05 -5.96 5.82
C PRO A 77 17.57 -5.73 6.11
N LEU A 78 16.82 -5.14 5.17
CA LEU A 78 15.39 -4.84 5.34
C LEU A 78 14.55 -6.11 5.27
N VAL A 79 14.91 -7.04 4.37
CA VAL A 79 14.23 -8.33 4.17
C VAL A 79 14.73 -9.44 5.11
N ALA A 80 15.82 -9.18 5.84
CA ALA A 80 16.40 -10.13 6.77
C ALA A 80 15.43 -10.45 7.92
N LYS A 81 15.41 -11.72 8.34
CA LYS A 81 14.62 -12.16 9.48
C LYS A 81 15.10 -11.43 10.74
N GLY A 82 14.18 -10.80 11.47
CA GLY A 82 14.49 -10.06 12.68
C GLY A 82 14.93 -8.60 12.47
N SER A 83 14.80 -8.05 11.26
CA SER A 83 15.11 -6.63 10.98
C SER A 83 14.27 -5.62 11.77
N GLY A 84 13.20 -6.08 12.42
CA GLY A 84 12.22 -5.22 13.10
C GLY A 84 11.28 -4.48 12.15
N TYR A 85 11.51 -4.58 10.84
CA TYR A 85 10.66 -4.00 9.81
C TYR A 85 9.68 -5.02 9.23
N ARG A 86 8.50 -4.54 8.82
CA ARG A 86 7.48 -5.32 8.12
C ARG A 86 7.35 -4.80 6.70
N LEU A 87 7.90 -5.57 5.76
CA LEU A 87 7.83 -5.25 4.34
C LEU A 87 6.67 -5.99 3.69
N PHE A 88 5.96 -5.31 2.80
CA PHE A 88 4.83 -5.83 2.06
C PHE A 88 5.05 -5.57 0.57
N LEU A 89 4.74 -6.55 -0.27
CA LEU A 89 4.75 -6.36 -1.71
C LEU A 89 3.54 -5.51 -2.12
N GLY A 90 3.72 -4.62 -3.10
CA GLY A 90 2.68 -3.82 -3.76
C GLY A 90 1.70 -4.66 -4.57
N LYS A 91 1.19 -5.73 -3.97
CA LYS A 91 0.25 -6.70 -4.53
C LYS A 91 -0.65 -7.22 -3.42
N PHE A 92 -1.93 -7.40 -3.75
CA PHE A 92 -2.90 -8.00 -2.84
C PHE A 92 -2.75 -9.52 -2.82
N LYS A 93 -3.01 -10.11 -1.65
CA LYS A 93 -2.90 -11.56 -1.41
C LYS A 93 -4.11 -12.35 -1.92
N GLU A 94 -5.25 -11.68 -2.11
CA GLU A 94 -6.53 -12.30 -2.48
C GLU A 94 -7.34 -11.35 -3.37
N ASP A 95 -8.08 -11.89 -4.32
CA ASP A 95 -8.85 -11.10 -5.29
C ASP A 95 -10.06 -10.40 -4.63
N ASN A 96 -10.69 -11.07 -3.66
CA ASN A 96 -11.86 -10.58 -2.93
C ASN A 96 -11.53 -9.60 -1.79
N TRP A 97 -10.29 -9.09 -1.73
CA TRP A 97 -9.81 -8.25 -0.64
C TRP A 97 -10.71 -7.03 -0.41
N LYS A 98 -11.26 -6.42 -1.47
CA LYS A 98 -12.15 -5.24 -1.39
C LYS A 98 -13.40 -5.54 -0.58
N SER A 99 -14.08 -6.65 -0.89
CA SER A 99 -15.28 -7.08 -0.17
C SER A 99 -14.97 -7.39 1.28
N ARG A 100 -13.81 -8.02 1.54
CA ARG A 100 -13.38 -8.32 2.91
C ARG A 100 -13.04 -7.06 3.71
N MET A 101 -12.40 -6.08 3.08
CA MET A 101 -12.14 -4.76 3.65
C MET A 101 -13.43 -4.07 4.07
N MET A 102 -14.40 -4.00 3.16
CA MET A 102 -15.72 -3.41 3.44
C MET A 102 -16.42 -4.09 4.61
N LYS A 103 -16.35 -5.43 4.69
CA LYS A 103 -16.97 -6.18 5.78
C LYS A 103 -16.29 -5.94 7.13
N LEU A 104 -14.96 -5.98 7.18
CA LEU A 104 -14.20 -5.95 8.44
C LEU A 104 -13.99 -4.53 8.99
N TYR A 105 -13.98 -3.52 8.13
CA TYR A 105 -13.76 -2.12 8.51
C TYR A 105 -15.04 -1.28 8.43
N ARG A 106 -16.21 -1.91 8.27
CA ARG A 106 -17.50 -1.25 8.05
C ARG A 106 -17.76 -0.12 9.03
N ASP A 107 -17.60 -0.38 10.33
CA ASP A 107 -17.94 0.60 11.36
C ASP A 107 -17.04 1.83 11.32
N LYS A 108 -15.75 1.62 11.01
CA LYS A 108 -14.78 2.72 10.85
C LYS A 108 -15.04 3.53 9.59
N ILE A 109 -15.34 2.85 8.48
CA ILE A 109 -15.74 3.49 7.23
C ILE A 109 -16.98 4.34 7.47
N ILE A 110 -18.01 3.80 8.11
CA ILE A 110 -19.25 4.54 8.45
C ILE A 110 -18.94 5.75 9.33
N ALA A 111 -18.10 5.60 10.36
CA ALA A 111 -17.70 6.69 11.23
C ALA A 111 -16.96 7.79 10.45
N TYR A 112 -15.97 7.42 9.65
CA TYR A 112 -15.23 8.37 8.82
C TYR A 112 -16.16 9.15 7.89
N LEU A 113 -17.06 8.47 7.18
CA LEU A 113 -18.03 9.11 6.28
C LEU A 113 -18.89 10.12 7.04
N ARG A 114 -19.42 9.76 8.21
CA ARG A 114 -20.29 10.66 9.00
C ARG A 114 -19.56 11.90 9.53
N PHE A 115 -18.31 11.76 9.94
CA PHE A 115 -17.59 12.82 10.66
C PHE A 115 -16.60 13.62 9.81
N ARG A 116 -16.13 13.07 8.69
CA ARG A 116 -15.03 13.64 7.89
C ARG A 116 -15.46 14.00 6.47
N THR A 117 -16.70 13.73 6.07
CA THR A 117 -17.16 13.97 4.71
C THR A 117 -18.53 14.65 4.67
N PRO A 118 -18.89 15.32 3.55
CA PRO A 118 -20.20 15.95 3.40
C PRO A 118 -21.32 14.98 2.97
N PHE A 119 -21.05 13.67 2.87
CA PHE A 119 -22.06 12.68 2.48
C PHE A 119 -23.14 12.56 3.56
N LYS A 120 -24.40 12.50 3.14
CA LYS A 120 -25.56 12.39 4.06
C LYS A 120 -25.92 10.94 4.31
N ALA A 121 -26.55 10.64 5.44
CA ALA A 121 -26.96 9.29 5.82
C ALA A 121 -27.93 8.60 4.84
N ARG A 122 -28.63 9.39 4.02
CA ARG A 122 -29.57 8.91 3.00
C ARG A 122 -28.91 8.70 1.62
N ASP A 123 -27.67 9.12 1.47
CA ASP A 123 -26.97 9.00 0.19
C ASP A 123 -26.62 7.53 -0.03
N THR A 124 -26.84 7.02 -1.24
CA THR A 124 -26.30 5.72 -1.63
C THR A 124 -24.82 5.93 -1.92
N ILE A 125 -23.95 5.36 -1.09
CA ILE A 125 -22.51 5.54 -1.17
C ILE A 125 -21.86 4.28 -1.73
N ASP A 126 -21.12 4.44 -2.82
CA ASP A 126 -20.23 3.43 -3.36
C ASP A 126 -18.78 3.74 -2.98
N ILE A 127 -18.06 2.71 -2.55
CA ILE A 127 -16.64 2.81 -2.21
C ILE A 127 -15.85 1.82 -3.05
N THR A 128 -14.92 2.34 -3.84
CA THR A 128 -13.97 1.53 -4.60
C THR A 128 -12.58 1.71 -4.02
N PHE A 129 -11.86 0.61 -3.81
CA PHE A 129 -10.46 0.67 -3.46
C PHE A 129 -9.57 0.27 -4.64
N TRP A 130 -8.39 0.87 -4.74
CA TRP A 130 -7.34 0.48 -5.69
C TRP A 130 -5.95 0.77 -5.11
N LEU A 131 -4.94 0.18 -5.74
CA LEU A 131 -3.53 0.38 -5.40
C LEU A 131 -2.88 1.17 -6.51
N GLU A 132 -2.22 2.26 -6.16
CA GLU A 132 -1.48 3.09 -7.09
C GLU A 132 -0.21 3.57 -6.39
N HIS A 133 0.95 3.40 -7.05
CA HIS A 133 2.25 3.80 -6.50
C HIS A 133 2.43 3.36 -5.03
N GLY A 134 2.14 2.08 -4.76
CA GLY A 134 2.28 1.48 -3.42
C GLY A 134 1.32 2.03 -2.35
N ARG A 135 0.34 2.85 -2.72
CA ARG A 135 -0.66 3.45 -1.82
C ARG A 135 -2.04 2.91 -2.13
N VAL A 136 -2.77 2.51 -1.09
CA VAL A 136 -4.18 2.15 -1.25
C VAL A 136 -5.00 3.41 -1.19
N GLN A 137 -5.75 3.67 -2.24
CA GLN A 137 -6.70 4.76 -2.32
C GLN A 137 -8.12 4.21 -2.23
N ALA A 138 -9.03 5.05 -1.76
CA ALA A 138 -10.46 4.79 -1.73
C ALA A 138 -11.20 5.97 -2.38
N THR A 139 -11.99 5.70 -3.42
CA THR A 139 -12.94 6.65 -4.02
C THR A 139 -14.25 6.35 -3.34
N ILE A 140 -14.81 7.39 -2.73
CA ILE A 140 -16.13 7.41 -2.15
C ILE A 140 -16.99 8.26 -3.08
N THR A 141 -18.08 7.72 -3.59
CA THR A 141 -18.99 8.44 -4.49
C THR A 141 -20.44 8.19 -4.15
N ASN A 142 -21.30 9.18 -4.41
CA ASN A 142 -22.76 9.04 -4.37
C ASN A 142 -23.41 9.23 -5.75
N GLY A 143 -22.62 9.13 -6.82
CA GLY A 143 -23.04 9.37 -8.21
C GLY A 143 -22.94 10.84 -8.65
N GLU A 144 -23.14 11.79 -7.72
CA GLU A 144 -23.01 13.24 -8.01
C GLU A 144 -21.65 13.80 -7.61
N ARG A 145 -21.08 13.28 -6.51
CA ARG A 145 -19.83 13.77 -5.92
C ARG A 145 -18.90 12.61 -5.67
N SER A 146 -17.61 12.85 -5.85
CA SER A 146 -16.55 11.87 -5.62
C SER A 146 -15.46 12.47 -4.73
N LEU A 147 -14.95 11.67 -3.79
CA LEU A 147 -13.85 12.01 -2.90
C LEU A 147 -12.85 10.87 -2.89
N THR A 148 -11.58 11.15 -3.19
CA THR A 148 -10.48 10.19 -3.06
C THR A 148 -9.71 10.45 -1.79
N VAL A 149 -9.55 9.42 -0.97
CA VAL A 149 -8.77 9.47 0.28
C VAL A 149 -7.83 8.28 0.39
N PRO A 150 -6.72 8.39 1.13
CA PRO A 150 -5.93 7.23 1.53
C PRO A 150 -6.82 6.23 2.28
N ALA A 151 -6.79 4.97 1.86
CA ALA A 151 -7.64 3.96 2.50
C ALA A 151 -7.29 3.77 3.98
N ALA A 152 -6.03 4.03 4.37
CA ALA A 152 -5.61 4.02 5.77
C ALA A 152 -6.42 5.01 6.62
N ASP A 153 -6.72 6.21 6.13
CA ASP A 153 -7.49 7.21 6.86
C ASP A 153 -8.95 6.77 7.06
N LEU A 154 -9.49 6.08 6.04
CA LEU A 154 -10.86 5.57 6.04
C LEU A 154 -11.07 4.40 7.03
N ILE A 155 -10.03 3.63 7.31
CA ILE A 155 -10.09 2.39 8.11
C ILE A 155 -9.35 2.47 9.46
N SER A 156 -8.83 3.66 9.80
CA SER A 156 -8.12 3.91 11.07
C SER A 156 -9.07 4.07 12.24
#